data_AF-A0A0F9IZ82-F1
#
_entry.id   AF-A0A0F9IZ82-F1
#
_cell.length_a   1.000
_cell.length_b   1.000
_cell.length_c   1.000
_cell.angle_alpha   90.00
_cell.angle_beta   90.00
_cell.angle_gamma   90.00
#
_symmetry.space_group_name_H-M   'P 1'
#
loop_
_entity.id
_entity.type
_entity.pdbx_description
1 polymer ?
#
loop_
_entity_poly.entity_id
_entity_poly.type
_entity_poly.pdbx_seq_one_letter_code
_entity_poly.pdbx_strand_id
1 'polypeptide(L)'
;TAPSGNGTIYLYSGDSFQVAILKATDNVLTLVKSPFKDIILKPASNPTAMIVGIPPVVIAADAFGWVQTHGVASCLADDTNVTILIAKQVRPSEGVAGAMAALDYSEAGVADTGILGWAIEVAPDADFGHLFLTLEGL
;
A
#
# COMPACT_ATOMS: atom_id res chain seq x y z
N THR A 1 4.19 -20.08 1.87
CA THR A 1 4.28 -21.44 2.42
C THR A 1 4.61 -21.31 3.89
N ALA A 2 3.72 -21.72 4.80
CA ALA A 2 4.06 -21.71 6.22
C ALA A 2 5.21 -22.72 6.45
N PRO A 3 6.30 -22.33 7.13
CA PRO A 3 7.41 -23.24 7.37
C PRO A 3 6.93 -24.40 8.26
N SER A 4 7.16 -25.64 7.83
CA SER A 4 6.82 -26.86 8.57
C SER A 4 7.85 -27.14 9.68
N GLY A 5 7.99 -26.21 10.62
CA GLY A 5 8.91 -26.31 11.74
C GLY A 5 8.25 -25.92 13.06
N ASN A 6 8.63 -26.60 14.15
CA ASN A 6 8.26 -26.17 15.49
C ASN A 6 8.93 -24.80 15.75
N GLY A 7 8.14 -23.79 16.09
CA GLY A 7 8.63 -22.43 16.36
C GLY A 7 8.01 -21.85 17.64
N THR A 8 8.73 -20.93 18.27
CA THR A 8 8.22 -20.18 19.43
C THR A 8 7.61 -18.87 18.95
N ILE A 9 6.38 -18.58 19.38
CA ILE A 9 5.74 -17.28 19.17
C ILE A 9 5.93 -16.47 20.45
N TYR A 10 6.58 -15.33 20.35
CA TYR A 10 6.72 -14.39 21.45
C TYR A 10 5.60 -13.37 21.38
N LEU A 11 4.77 -13.32 22.43
CA LEU A 11 3.76 -12.29 22.61
C LEU A 11 4.37 -11.12 23.38
N TYR A 12 3.76 -9.94 23.28
CA TYR A 12 4.15 -8.82 24.12
C TYR A 12 3.91 -9.17 25.60
N SER A 13 4.69 -8.57 26.50
CA SER A 13 4.57 -8.87 27.93
C SER A 13 3.16 -8.57 28.44
N GLY A 14 2.48 -9.60 28.94
CA GLY A 14 1.09 -9.50 29.43
C GLY A 14 0.04 -10.00 28.44
N ASP A 15 0.40 -10.19 27.18
CA ASP A 15 -0.49 -10.77 26.19
C ASP A 15 -0.53 -12.30 26.33
N SER A 16 -1.72 -12.86 26.22
CA SER A 16 -1.94 -14.31 26.25
C SER A 16 -3.01 -14.70 25.25
N PHE A 17 -2.96 -15.95 24.78
CA PHE A 17 -4.07 -16.50 24.01
C PHE A 17 -5.27 -16.71 24.94
N GLN A 18 -6.35 -15.97 24.71
CA GLN A 18 -7.57 -16.10 25.51
C GLN A 18 -8.23 -17.48 25.35
N VAL A 19 -8.08 -18.11 24.17
CA VAL A 19 -8.63 -19.42 23.86
C VAL A 19 -7.52 -20.31 23.30
N ALA A 20 -7.36 -21.49 23.89
CA ALA A 20 -6.44 -22.48 23.39
C ALA A 20 -6.94 -23.04 22.05
N ILE A 21 -6.12 -22.92 21.01
CA ILE A 21 -6.37 -23.61 19.75
C ILE A 21 -5.96 -25.07 19.96
N LEU A 22 -6.94 -25.96 20.07
CA LEU A 22 -6.69 -27.40 20.17
C LEU A 22 -5.94 -27.86 18.92
N LYS A 23 -4.89 -28.66 19.10
CA LYS A 23 -4.20 -29.34 18.00
C LYS A 23 -5.10 -30.44 17.44
N ALA A 24 -6.05 -30.04 16.59
CA ALA A 24 -6.79 -30.95 15.72
C ALA A 24 -6.09 -31.04 14.37
N THR A 25 -6.27 -32.14 13.66
CA THR A 25 -5.59 -32.44 12.38
C THR A 25 -5.73 -31.33 11.34
N ASP A 26 -6.83 -30.56 11.38
CA ASP A 26 -7.17 -29.54 10.37
C ASP A 26 -7.04 -28.08 10.88
N ASN A 27 -6.63 -27.88 12.14
CA ASN A 27 -6.44 -26.52 12.66
C ASN A 27 -5.09 -25.97 12.22
N VAL A 28 -5.11 -24.99 11.31
CA VAL A 28 -3.91 -24.34 10.77
C VAL A 28 -3.81 -22.93 11.33
N LEU A 29 -2.73 -22.65 12.08
CA LEU A 29 -2.36 -21.31 12.51
C LEU A 29 -1.30 -20.75 11.55
N THR A 30 -1.59 -19.60 10.96
CA THR A 30 -0.63 -18.86 10.12
C THR A 30 -0.41 -17.47 10.68
N LEU A 31 0.81 -16.96 10.51
CA LEU A 31 1.16 -15.58 10.82
C LEU A 31 1.32 -14.81 9.51
N VAL A 32 0.86 -13.57 9.50
CA VAL A 32 1.08 -12.62 8.40
C VAL A 32 1.96 -11.51 8.94
N LYS A 33 2.93 -11.08 8.11
CA LYS A 33 3.78 -9.93 8.44
C LYS A 33 2.91 -8.68 8.50
N SER A 34 3.15 -7.81 9.50
CA SER A 34 2.48 -6.50 9.54
C SER A 34 2.69 -5.75 8.23
N PRO A 35 1.65 -5.15 7.63
CA PRO A 35 1.76 -4.34 6.41
C PRO A 35 2.75 -3.18 6.56
N PHE A 36 2.91 -2.67 7.78
CA PHE A 36 3.78 -1.52 8.08
C PHE A 36 5.24 -1.91 8.39
N LYS A 37 5.61 -3.19 8.25
CA LYS A 37 6.99 -3.65 8.46
C LYS A 37 7.73 -3.85 7.14
N ASP A 38 8.90 -3.21 7.04
CA ASP A 38 9.76 -3.17 5.84
C ASP A 38 8.98 -2.66 4.62
N ILE A 39 8.31 -1.52 4.81
CA ILE A 39 7.66 -0.79 3.72
C ILE A 39 8.72 -0.40 2.69
N ILE A 40 8.33 -0.47 1.42
CA ILE A 40 9.17 -0.06 0.30
C ILE A 40 8.44 1.00 -0.52
N LEU A 41 9.19 1.82 -1.23
CA LEU A 41 8.63 2.68 -2.25
C LEU A 41 7.97 1.79 -3.31
N LYS A 42 6.76 2.14 -3.77
CA LYS A 42 6.10 1.44 -4.87
C LYS A 42 7.04 1.48 -6.09
N PRO A 43 7.49 0.34 -6.63
CA PRO A 43 8.45 0.31 -7.73
C PRO A 43 7.82 0.83 -9.02
N ALA A 44 8.63 1.27 -9.99
CA ALA A 44 8.18 1.56 -11.37
C ALA A 44 7.86 0.26 -12.13
N SER A 45 6.91 -0.52 -11.59
CA SER A 45 6.40 -1.79 -12.08
C SER A 45 5.12 -2.17 -11.31
N ASN A 46 4.62 -3.38 -11.52
CA ASN A 46 3.57 -3.96 -10.67
C ASN A 46 3.99 -3.96 -9.19
N PRO A 47 3.07 -3.65 -8.24
CA PRO A 47 3.32 -3.72 -6.81
C PRO A 47 3.76 -5.11 -6.38
N THR A 48 4.80 -5.17 -5.55
CA THR A 48 5.30 -6.41 -4.93
C THR A 48 4.74 -6.61 -3.51
N ALA A 49 4.04 -5.61 -2.99
CA ALA A 49 3.41 -5.60 -1.67
C ALA A 49 2.14 -4.73 -1.71
N MET A 50 1.34 -4.85 -0.65
CA MET A 50 0.15 -4.01 -0.45
C MET A 50 0.55 -2.53 -0.31
N ILE A 51 -0.25 -1.64 -0.89
CA ILE A 51 -0.04 -0.20 -0.70
C ILE A 51 -0.59 0.20 0.67
N VAL A 52 0.28 0.79 1.49
CA VAL A 52 -0.03 1.13 2.89
C VAL A 52 -0.27 2.62 3.13
N GLY A 53 -0.11 3.45 2.10
CA GLY A 53 -0.37 4.89 2.15
C GLY A 53 0.81 5.74 1.68
N ILE A 54 0.73 7.04 1.98
CA ILE A 54 1.69 8.04 1.51
C ILE A 54 2.36 8.70 2.71
N PRO A 55 3.69 8.59 2.86
CA PRO A 55 4.40 9.30 3.91
C PRO A 55 4.62 10.77 3.53
N PRO A 56 4.65 11.71 4.49
CA PRO A 56 4.94 13.12 4.22
C PRO A 56 6.40 13.38 3.81
N VAL A 57 7.28 12.38 4.00
CA VAL A 57 8.70 12.42 3.64
C VAL A 57 9.13 11.01 3.23
N VAL A 58 10.14 10.90 2.35
CA VAL A 58 10.73 9.61 2.00
C VAL A 58 11.30 8.94 3.25
N ILE A 59 10.84 7.73 3.53
CA ILE A 59 11.34 6.90 4.62
C ILE A 59 12.52 6.11 4.08
N ALA A 60 13.71 6.32 4.67
CA ALA A 60 14.92 5.60 4.29
C ALA A 60 14.80 4.10 4.61
N ALA A 61 15.62 3.28 3.97
CA ALA A 61 15.72 1.85 4.30
C ALA A 61 16.03 1.69 5.81
N ASP A 62 15.38 0.71 6.43
CA ASP A 62 15.49 0.39 7.86
C ASP A 62 15.13 1.54 8.83
N ALA A 63 14.48 2.60 8.34
CA ALA A 63 13.96 3.68 9.16
C ALA A 63 12.48 3.50 9.52
N PHE A 64 12.03 4.23 10.53
CA PHE A 64 10.63 4.33 10.93
C PHE A 64 10.07 5.70 10.56
N GLY A 65 8.79 5.75 10.21
CA GLY A 65 8.12 6.99 9.85
C GLY A 65 6.61 6.85 9.91
N TRP A 66 5.93 7.95 9.59
CA TRP A 66 4.48 8.01 9.52
C TRP A 66 4.01 7.86 8.08
N VAL A 67 2.93 7.11 7.91
CA VAL A 67 2.27 6.92 6.61
C VAL A 67 0.82 7.36 6.77
N GLN A 68 0.36 8.23 5.88
CA GLN A 68 -1.04 8.64 5.85
C GLN A 68 -1.84 7.62 5.05
N THR A 69 -2.88 7.06 5.66
CA THR A 69 -3.79 6.07 5.05
C THR A 69 -5.09 6.70 4.56
N HIS A 70 -5.45 7.87 5.06
CA HIS A 70 -6.71 8.54 4.74
C HIS A 70 -6.58 10.07 4.77
N GLY A 71 -7.45 10.75 4.03
CA GLY A 71 -7.48 12.20 3.94
C GLY A 71 -6.59 12.76 2.84
N VAL A 72 -6.40 14.08 2.82
CA VAL A 72 -5.65 14.76 1.75
C VAL A 72 -4.16 14.51 1.89
N ALA A 73 -3.55 13.88 0.88
CA ALA A 73 -2.11 13.67 0.78
C ALA A 73 -1.55 14.34 -0.47
N SER A 74 -0.22 14.54 -0.49
CA SER A 74 0.52 15.01 -1.67
C SER A 74 1.35 13.87 -2.24
N CYS A 75 1.32 13.67 -3.55
CA CYS A 75 2.00 12.59 -4.25
C CYS A 75 2.54 13.09 -5.58
N LEU A 76 3.64 12.48 -6.06
CA LEU A 76 4.14 12.74 -7.41
C LEU A 76 3.10 12.29 -8.45
N ALA A 77 2.76 13.16 -9.40
CA ALA A 77 1.87 12.85 -10.50
C ALA A 77 2.64 12.24 -11.67
N ASP A 78 2.10 11.14 -12.21
CA ASP A 78 2.47 10.57 -13.51
C ASP A 78 1.28 10.72 -14.46
N ASP A 79 1.40 11.69 -15.37
CA ASP A 79 0.44 11.99 -16.44
C ASP A 79 1.08 11.70 -17.81
N THR A 80 1.92 10.66 -17.88
CA THR A 80 2.57 10.32 -19.15
C THR A 80 1.57 9.72 -20.16
N ASN A 81 0.63 8.92 -19.68
CA ASN A 81 -0.33 8.18 -20.54
C ASN A 81 -1.76 8.75 -20.47
N VAL A 82 -2.22 9.11 -19.27
CA VAL A 82 -3.60 9.52 -19.02
C VAL A 82 -3.66 10.64 -17.98
N THR A 83 -4.33 11.72 -18.34
CA THR A 83 -4.50 12.90 -17.48
C THR A 83 -5.26 12.61 -16.21
N ILE A 84 -4.64 12.99 -15.08
CA ILE A 84 -5.25 12.98 -13.78
C ILE A 84 -6.28 14.11 -13.74
N LEU A 85 -7.56 13.73 -13.84
CA LEU A 85 -8.67 14.66 -13.80
C LEU A 85 -9.25 14.77 -12.38
N ILE A 86 -9.68 15.99 -12.02
CA ILE A 86 -10.34 16.26 -10.74
C ILE A 86 -11.54 15.32 -10.55
N ALA A 87 -11.70 14.84 -9.32
CA ALA A 87 -12.76 13.92 -8.91
C ALA A 87 -12.77 12.59 -9.70
N LYS A 88 -11.65 12.21 -10.32
CA LYS A 88 -11.43 10.85 -10.83
C LYS A 88 -10.60 10.03 -9.87
N GLN A 89 -10.77 8.73 -9.98
CA GLN A 89 -10.02 7.76 -9.20
C GLN A 89 -8.56 7.74 -9.66
N VAL A 90 -7.66 7.59 -8.69
CA VAL A 90 -6.23 7.48 -8.93
C VAL A 90 -5.72 6.14 -8.42
N ARG A 91 -4.66 5.65 -9.07
CA ARG A 91 -4.00 4.38 -8.78
C ARG A 91 -2.49 4.60 -8.61
N PRO A 92 -1.75 3.66 -8.04
CA PRO A 92 -0.29 3.74 -8.01
C PRO A 92 0.30 3.60 -9.42
N SER A 93 1.14 4.53 -9.87
CA SER A 93 1.79 4.50 -11.20
C SER A 93 2.76 3.32 -11.35
N GLU A 94 2.65 2.57 -12.44
CA GLU A 94 3.56 1.52 -12.90
C GLU A 94 4.78 2.06 -13.67
N GLY A 95 4.73 3.31 -14.14
CA GLY A 95 5.81 3.93 -14.92
C GLY A 95 6.81 4.70 -14.05
N VAL A 96 6.35 5.26 -12.93
CA VAL A 96 7.14 6.13 -12.06
C VAL A 96 7.04 5.66 -10.60
N ALA A 97 8.19 5.37 -10.00
CA ALA A 97 8.25 4.84 -8.64
C ALA A 97 7.68 5.85 -7.62
N GLY A 98 6.76 5.39 -6.79
CA GLY A 98 6.12 6.22 -5.76
C GLY A 98 5.10 7.25 -6.27
N ALA A 99 4.80 7.29 -7.57
CA ALA A 99 3.84 8.23 -8.13
C ALA A 99 2.40 7.68 -8.13
N MET A 100 1.44 8.60 -8.28
CA MET A 100 0.05 8.30 -8.62
C MET A 100 -0.19 8.53 -10.11
N ALA A 101 -1.06 7.72 -10.71
CA ALA A 101 -1.52 7.87 -12.09
C ALA A 101 -3.06 7.83 -12.13
N ALA A 102 -3.64 8.28 -13.24
CA ALA A 102 -5.07 8.12 -13.48
C ALA A 102 -5.46 6.64 -13.55
N LEU A 103 -6.61 6.29 -12.98
CA LEU A 103 -7.19 4.96 -13.14
C LEU A 103 -8.01 4.92 -14.43
N ASP A 104 -7.61 4.06 -15.36
CA ASP A 104 -8.30 3.82 -16.62
C ASP A 104 -8.52 2.32 -16.85
N TYR A 105 -9.74 1.86 -16.54
CA TYR A 105 -10.17 0.47 -16.75
C TYR A 105 -10.22 0.03 -18.22
N SER A 106 -10.04 0.95 -19.16
CA SER A 106 -10.04 0.67 -20.60
C SER A 106 -8.64 0.53 -21.20
N GLU A 107 -7.59 0.78 -20.42
CA GLU A 107 -6.21 0.75 -20.89
C GLU A 107 -5.73 -0.70 -21.11
N ALA A 108 -5.25 -0.99 -22.33
CA ALA A 108 -4.74 -2.32 -22.66
C ALA A 108 -3.29 -2.49 -22.17
N GLY A 109 -3.04 -3.52 -21.37
CA GLY A 109 -1.68 -3.92 -20.97
C GLY A 109 -1.15 -3.26 -19.70
N VAL A 110 -1.98 -2.47 -19.01
CA VAL A 110 -1.64 -1.86 -17.72
C VAL A 110 -2.41 -2.55 -16.60
N ALA A 111 -1.73 -2.79 -15.48
CA ALA A 111 -2.38 -3.35 -14.31
C ALA A 111 -3.15 -2.25 -13.57
N ASP A 112 -4.46 -2.43 -13.41
CA ASP A 112 -5.27 -1.66 -12.47
C ASP A 112 -4.89 -2.06 -11.05
N THR A 113 -3.84 -1.42 -10.51
CA THR A 113 -3.21 -1.77 -9.22
C THR A 113 -4.02 -1.32 -7.99
N GLY A 114 -5.34 -1.27 -8.12
CA GLY A 114 -6.28 -0.81 -7.11
C GLY A 114 -6.38 0.71 -7.03
N ILE A 115 -7.48 1.16 -6.43
CA ILE A 115 -7.75 2.58 -6.18
C ILE A 115 -6.99 3.02 -4.92
N LEU A 116 -6.24 4.10 -5.00
CA LEU A 116 -5.66 4.79 -3.84
C LEU A 116 -6.63 5.78 -3.20
N GLY A 117 -7.41 6.44 -4.05
CA GLY A 117 -8.25 7.56 -3.66
C GLY A 117 -8.75 8.36 -4.86
N TRP A 118 -8.99 9.65 -4.62
CA TRP A 118 -9.60 10.56 -5.58
C TRP A 118 -8.75 11.81 -5.78
N ALA A 119 -8.49 12.20 -7.03
CA ALA A 119 -7.77 13.43 -7.35
C ALA A 119 -8.58 14.67 -6.94
N ILE A 120 -7.91 15.64 -6.31
CA ILE A 120 -8.53 16.91 -5.88
C ILE A 120 -8.16 18.04 -6.84
N GLU A 121 -7.07 17.92 -7.58
CA GLU A 121 -6.60 18.88 -8.59
C GLU A 121 -6.10 18.19 -9.86
N VAL A 122 -5.86 18.97 -10.91
CA VAL A 122 -5.11 18.52 -12.10
C VAL A 122 -3.66 18.95 -11.92
N ALA A 123 -2.82 18.02 -11.48
CA ALA A 123 -1.39 18.27 -11.30
C ALA A 123 -0.64 18.03 -12.62
N PRO A 124 0.39 18.83 -12.95
CA PRO A 124 1.23 18.57 -14.11
C PRO A 124 2.10 17.33 -13.90
N ASP A 125 2.48 16.70 -15.01
CA ASP A 125 3.40 15.55 -14.99
C ASP A 125 4.71 15.88 -14.28
N ALA A 126 5.23 14.92 -13.53
CA ALA A 126 6.47 15.02 -12.76
C ALA A 126 6.48 16.11 -11.66
N ASP A 127 5.32 16.61 -11.25
CA ASP A 127 5.16 17.52 -10.10
C ASP A 127 4.26 16.91 -9.01
N PHE A 128 4.22 17.53 -7.85
CA PHE A 128 3.37 17.10 -6.74
C PHE A 128 1.93 17.53 -6.94
N GLY A 129 1.02 16.55 -6.86
CA GLY A 129 -0.42 16.74 -6.87
C GLY A 129 -1.08 16.31 -5.57
N HIS A 130 -2.32 16.75 -5.35
CA HIS A 130 -3.13 16.39 -4.19
C HIS A 130 -4.23 15.36 -4.51
N LEU A 131 -4.34 14.36 -3.63
CA LEU A 131 -5.40 13.35 -3.66
C LEU A 131 -6.01 13.14 -2.27
N PHE A 132 -7.27 12.71 -2.23
CA PHE A 132 -7.92 12.23 -1.02
C PHE A 132 -7.76 10.71 -0.92
N LEU A 133 -6.97 10.23 0.03
CA LEU A 133 -6.74 8.81 0.29
C LEU A 133 -7.93 8.16 0.98
N THR A 134 -8.20 6.91 0.58
CA THR A 134 -9.27 6.08 1.16
C THR A 134 -8.79 4.65 1.47
N LEU A 135 -7.56 4.51 2.00
CA LEU A 135 -6.94 3.22 2.31
C LEU A 135 -7.35 2.73 3.71
N GLU A 136 -8.66 2.67 3.93
CA GLU A 136 -9.24 2.22 5.20
C GLU A 136 -9.32 0.68 5.25
N GLY A 137 -8.84 0.08 6.33
CA GLY A 137 -8.90 -1.37 6.56
C GLY A 137 -7.60 -2.15 6.36
N LEU A 138 -6.44 -1.49 6.45
CA LEU A 138 -5.11 -2.12 6.52
C LEU A 138 -4.88 -2.90 7.82
#